data_AF-A0A5K0W573-F1
#
_entry.id   AF-A0A5K0W573-F1
#
_cell.length_a   1.000
_cell.length_b   1.000
_cell.length_c   1.000
_cell.angle_alpha   90.00
_cell.angle_beta   90.00
_cell.angle_gamma   90.00
#
_symmetry.space_group_name_H-M   'P 1'
#
loop_
_entity.id
_entity.type
_entity.pdbx_description
1 polymer ?
#
loop_
_entity_poly.entity_id
_entity_poly.type
_entity_poly.pdbx_seq_one_letter_code
_entity_poly.pdbx_strand_id
1 'polypeptide(L)'
;HLTVKSDVYSFGVVLLEILSGRRAMEKDRTVAERNLVDWARPLLSCRKKFLRIMDTRLEGCYSNKGAYIVAKVAEKCLDLQMKNRPDMANVADILEQIQQPQSIQKFFERLHPDNHINGPCRVHPTAKT
;
A
#
# COMPACT_ATOMS: atom_id res chain seq x y z
N HIS A 1 9.61 14.72 -16.75
CA HIS A 1 8.35 15.49 -16.86
C HIS A 1 7.58 15.31 -15.56
N LEU A 2 7.25 16.40 -14.87
CA LEU A 2 6.42 16.37 -13.66
C LEU A 2 4.93 16.38 -14.10
N THR A 3 4.09 15.60 -13.43
CA THR A 3 2.64 15.54 -13.71
C THR A 3 1.86 15.34 -12.40
N VAL A 4 0.55 15.62 -12.41
CA VAL A 4 -0.32 15.28 -11.27
C VAL A 4 -0.18 13.80 -10.87
N LYS A 5 0.06 12.92 -11.84
CA LYS A 5 0.25 11.48 -11.59
C LYS A 5 1.64 11.15 -11.02
N SER A 6 2.66 11.99 -11.16
CA SER A 6 3.90 11.86 -10.39
C SER A 6 3.72 12.29 -8.93
N ASP A 7 2.83 13.25 -8.68
CA ASP A 7 2.49 13.65 -7.30
C ASP A 7 1.72 12.54 -6.60
N VAL A 8 0.76 11.89 -7.29
CA VAL A 8 0.07 10.68 -6.79
C VAL A 8 1.06 9.57 -6.46
N TYR A 9 2.06 9.32 -7.31
CA TYR A 9 3.08 8.31 -7.05
C TYR A 9 3.88 8.65 -5.78
N SER A 10 4.32 9.91 -5.67
CA SER A 10 5.09 10.39 -4.52
C SER A 10 4.27 10.31 -3.22
N PHE A 11 2.97 10.60 -3.28
CA PHE A 11 2.06 10.39 -2.16
C PHE A 11 1.96 8.90 -1.77
N GLY A 12 1.94 7.99 -2.75
CA GLY A 12 2.02 6.55 -2.50
C GLY A 12 3.27 6.14 -1.73
N VAL A 13 4.42 6.79 -1.98
CA VAL A 13 5.65 6.58 -1.20
C VAL A 13 5.45 7.05 0.24
N VAL A 14 4.87 8.24 0.43
CA VAL A 14 4.58 8.79 1.78
C VAL A 14 3.66 7.86 2.57
N LEU A 15 2.63 7.28 1.94
CA LEU A 15 1.78 6.28 2.60
C LEU A 15 2.57 5.05 3.06
N LEU A 16 3.56 4.58 2.27
CA LEU A 16 4.46 3.51 2.71
C LEU A 16 5.37 3.92 3.85
N GLU A 17 5.90 5.16 3.85
CA GLU A 17 6.69 5.68 4.96
C GLU A 17 5.87 5.72 6.25
N ILE A 18 4.60 6.15 6.17
CA ILE A 18 3.67 6.17 7.32
C ILE A 18 3.40 4.74 7.83
N LEU A 19 3.10 3.80 6.93
CA LEU A 19 2.80 2.42 7.34
C LEU A 19 3.99 1.71 7.97
N SER A 20 5.19 1.94 7.44
CA SER A 20 6.40 1.20 7.80
C SER A 20 7.30 1.88 8.82
N GLY A 21 7.14 3.19 9.01
CA GLY A 21 8.06 4.00 9.81
C GLY A 21 9.46 4.13 9.21
N ARG A 22 9.64 3.70 7.96
CA ARG A 22 10.92 3.71 7.23
C ARG A 22 11.02 4.91 6.30
N ARG A 23 12.25 5.31 5.96
CA ARG A 23 12.47 6.34 4.91
C ARG A 23 12.35 5.72 3.52
N ALA A 24 11.92 6.53 2.55
CA ALA A 24 11.84 6.12 1.14
C ALA A 24 13.17 5.58 0.60
N MET A 25 14.30 6.15 1.07
CA MET A 25 15.66 5.74 0.74
C MET A 25 16.49 5.57 2.02
N GLU A 26 16.94 4.36 2.32
CA GLU A 26 17.75 4.04 3.51
C GLU A 26 19.14 3.54 3.10
N LYS A 27 20.16 4.38 3.28
CA LYS A 27 21.53 4.12 2.79
C LYS A 27 22.18 2.91 3.46
N ASP A 28 21.88 2.69 4.73
CA ASP A 28 22.52 1.68 5.58
C ASP A 28 21.92 0.28 5.40
N ARG A 29 20.91 0.12 4.53
CA ARG A 29 20.32 -1.17 4.19
C ARG A 29 20.97 -1.81 2.96
N THR A 30 20.72 -3.12 2.82
CA THR A 30 21.10 -3.89 1.63
C THR A 30 20.51 -3.25 0.37
N VAL A 31 21.15 -3.47 -0.78
CA VAL A 31 20.72 -2.89 -2.07
C VAL A 31 19.24 -3.17 -2.36
N ALA A 32 18.77 -4.38 -2.04
CA ALA A 32 17.37 -4.80 -2.25
C ALA A 32 16.37 -4.10 -1.31
N GLU A 33 16.81 -3.62 -0.15
CA GLU A 33 15.94 -2.96 0.84
C GLU A 33 16.12 -1.44 0.91
N ARG A 34 17.12 -0.90 0.22
CA ARG A 34 17.46 0.52 0.21
C ARG A 34 16.33 1.38 -0.35
N ASN A 35 15.63 0.91 -1.38
CA ASN A 35 14.44 1.56 -1.92
C ASN A 35 13.18 0.96 -1.28
N LEU A 36 12.40 1.80 -0.59
CA LEU A 36 11.23 1.35 0.15
C LEU A 36 10.15 0.73 -0.76
N VAL A 37 9.96 1.28 -1.96
CA VAL A 37 8.95 0.79 -2.91
C VAL A 37 9.32 -0.60 -3.43
N ASP A 38 10.58 -0.80 -3.81
CA ASP A 38 11.05 -2.08 -4.33
C ASP A 38 10.93 -3.19 -3.29
N TRP A 39 11.27 -2.88 -2.03
CA TRP A 39 11.07 -3.80 -0.91
C TRP A 39 9.59 -4.10 -0.63
N ALA A 40 8.71 -3.08 -0.68
CA ALA A 40 7.31 -3.22 -0.32
C ALA A 40 6.46 -3.90 -1.40
N ARG A 41 6.77 -3.73 -2.69
CA ARG A 41 6.01 -4.30 -3.82
C ARG A 41 5.63 -5.79 -3.65
N PRO A 42 6.56 -6.72 -3.35
CA PRO A 42 6.21 -8.14 -3.18
C PRO A 42 5.34 -8.42 -1.94
N LEU A 43 5.29 -7.49 -0.99
CA LEU A 43 4.46 -7.59 0.22
C LEU A 43 3.06 -7.02 0.00
N LEU A 44 2.93 -5.95 -0.79
CA LEU A 44 1.65 -5.32 -1.16
C LEU A 44 0.77 -6.20 -2.06
N SER A 45 1.41 -6.99 -2.93
CA SER A 45 0.72 -7.88 -3.87
C SER A 45 -0.03 -9.04 -3.21
N CYS A 46 0.30 -9.36 -1.95
CA CYS A 46 -0.35 -10.43 -1.21
C CYS A 46 -0.94 -9.96 0.12
N ARG A 47 -2.25 -10.10 0.27
CA ARG A 47 -2.99 -9.70 1.48
C ARG A 47 -2.53 -10.38 2.77
N LYS A 48 -1.92 -11.57 2.71
CA LYS A 48 -1.36 -12.22 3.91
C LYS A 48 0.03 -11.65 4.29
N LYS A 49 0.69 -10.93 3.38
CA LYS A 49 2.07 -10.43 3.55
C LYS A 49 2.14 -8.96 3.92
N PHE A 50 1.09 -8.15 3.68
CA PHE A 50 1.16 -6.71 3.93
C PHE A 50 1.48 -6.36 5.39
N LEU A 51 1.08 -7.19 6.36
CA LEU A 51 1.40 -6.97 7.78
C LEU A 51 2.91 -6.90 8.04
N ARG A 52 3.75 -7.50 7.18
CA ARG A 52 5.21 -7.39 7.25
C ARG A 52 5.74 -6.00 6.90
N ILE A 53 4.91 -5.13 6.33
CA ILE A 53 5.25 -3.73 6.04
C ILE A 53 5.14 -2.88 7.29
N MET A 54 4.25 -3.24 8.23
CA MET A 54 3.86 -2.37 9.34
C MET A 54 5.02 -2.08 10.27
N ASP A 55 5.11 -0.83 10.74
CA ASP A 55 6.08 -0.40 11.73
C ASP A 55 5.91 -1.22 13.01
N THR A 56 6.96 -1.95 13.39
CA THR A 56 6.96 -2.81 14.58
C THR A 56 6.77 -2.02 15.87
N ARG A 57 7.09 -0.72 15.88
CA ARG A 57 6.88 0.18 17.03
C ARG A 57 5.42 0.51 17.28
N LEU A 58 4.53 0.21 16.34
CA LEU A 58 3.08 0.32 16.58
C LEU A 58 2.55 -0.81 17.46
N GLU A 59 3.30 -1.89 17.65
CA GLU A 59 2.95 -3.01 18.55
C GLU A 59 1.55 -3.60 18.29
N GLY A 60 1.08 -3.54 17.03
CA GLY A 60 -0.26 -4.00 16.66
C GLY A 60 -1.40 -3.06 17.07
N CYS A 61 -1.10 -1.88 17.61
CA CYS A 61 -2.06 -0.84 18.00
C CYS A 61 -2.63 -0.09 16.79
N TYR A 62 -3.20 -0.82 15.83
CA TYR A 62 -3.85 -0.28 14.64
C TYR A 62 -4.93 -1.23 14.13
N SER A 63 -5.87 -0.70 13.34
CA SER A 63 -6.87 -1.53 12.66
C SER A 63 -6.22 -2.28 11.50
N ASN A 64 -6.14 -3.62 11.57
CA ASN A 64 -5.65 -4.45 10.45
C ASN A 64 -6.42 -4.18 9.14
N LYS A 65 -7.73 -3.90 9.23
CA LYS A 65 -8.56 -3.58 8.05
C LYS A 65 -8.21 -2.20 7.49
N GLY A 66 -8.11 -1.20 8.37
CA GLY A 66 -7.71 0.16 7.97
C GLY A 66 -6.32 0.18 7.35
N ALA A 67 -5.33 -0.44 8.00
CA ALA A 67 -3.97 -0.55 7.49
C ALA A 67 -3.91 -1.27 6.13
N TYR A 68 -4.70 -2.34 5.96
CA TYR A 68 -4.80 -3.01 4.67
C TYR A 68 -5.37 -2.10 3.58
N ILE A 69 -6.38 -1.30 3.88
CA ILE A 69 -6.96 -0.33 2.94
C ILE A 69 -5.92 0.71 2.53
N VAL A 70 -5.19 1.30 3.49
CA VAL A 70 -4.10 2.24 3.20
C VAL A 70 -3.03 1.58 2.33
N ALA A 71 -2.64 0.34 2.64
CA ALA A 71 -1.67 -0.41 1.84
C ALA A 71 -2.16 -0.61 0.39
N LYS A 72 -3.46 -0.85 0.18
CA LYS A 72 -4.05 -0.94 -1.16
C LYS A 72 -4.11 0.38 -1.90
N VAL A 73 -4.37 1.49 -1.20
CA VAL A 73 -4.25 2.83 -1.78
C VAL A 73 -2.80 3.09 -2.21
N ALA A 74 -1.83 2.80 -1.35
CA ALA A 74 -0.40 2.94 -1.66
C ALA A 74 0.01 2.08 -2.87
N GLU A 75 -0.40 0.81 -2.94
CA GLU A 75 -0.16 -0.09 -4.08
C GLU A 75 -0.66 0.51 -5.40
N LYS A 76 -1.87 1.10 -5.41
CA LYS A 76 -2.46 1.73 -6.59
C LYS A 76 -1.77 3.03 -6.97
N CYS A 77 -1.41 3.87 -6.01
CA CYS A 77 -0.64 5.10 -6.25
C CYS A 77 0.73 4.79 -6.87
N LEU A 78 1.35 3.68 -6.46
CA LEU A 78 2.67 3.22 -6.91
C LEU A 78 2.63 2.36 -8.19
N ASP A 79 1.51 2.32 -8.92
CA ASP A 79 1.44 1.60 -10.19
C ASP A 79 2.47 2.17 -11.20
N LEU A 80 3.19 1.26 -11.87
CA LEU A 80 4.17 1.62 -12.89
C LEU A 80 3.49 2.30 -14.09
N GLN A 81 2.25 1.89 -14.39
CA GLN A 81 1.43 2.49 -15.44
C GLN A 81 0.72 3.73 -14.89
N MET A 82 1.10 4.91 -15.38
CA MET A 82 0.57 6.20 -14.92
C MET A 82 -0.96 6.28 -14.97
N LYS A 83 -1.58 5.67 -16.00
CA LYS A 83 -3.03 5.62 -16.21
C LYS A 83 -3.80 4.80 -15.16
N ASN A 84 -3.12 3.88 -14.47
CA ASN A 84 -3.74 3.04 -13.44
C ASN A 84 -3.74 3.71 -12.06
N ARG A 85 -2.94 4.78 -11.89
CA ARG A 85 -2.88 5.53 -10.64
C ARG A 85 -4.21 6.28 -10.45
N PRO A 86 -4.78 6.31 -9.25
CA PRO A 86 -6.02 7.03 -8.97
C PRO A 86 -5.81 8.56 -9.09
N ASP A 87 -6.90 9.31 -9.04
CA ASP A 87 -6.84 10.76 -8.81
C ASP A 87 -6.78 11.05 -7.32
N MET A 88 -6.19 12.20 -6.93
CA MET A 88 -6.03 12.55 -5.52
C MET A 88 -7.37 12.72 -4.79
N ALA A 89 -8.45 13.10 -5.49
CA ALA A 89 -9.80 13.12 -4.92
C ALA A 89 -10.23 11.72 -4.45
N ASN A 90 -10.11 10.70 -5.31
CA ASN A 90 -10.42 9.33 -4.95
C ASN A 90 -9.53 8.82 -3.78
N VAL A 91 -8.27 9.23 -3.75
CA VAL A 91 -7.36 8.89 -2.64
C VAL A 91 -7.86 9.51 -1.33
N ALA A 92 -8.19 10.80 -1.33
CA ALA A 92 -8.73 11.50 -0.16
C ALA A 92 -10.04 10.86 0.33
N ASP A 93 -11.00 10.62 -0.58
CA ASP A 93 -12.29 10.01 -0.25
C ASP A 93 -12.16 8.65 0.44
N ILE A 94 -11.20 7.83 -0.02
CA ILE A 94 -10.93 6.52 0.60
C ILE A 94 -10.30 6.69 1.99
N LEU A 95 -9.35 7.62 2.14
CA LEU A 95 -8.66 7.86 3.41
C LEU A 95 -9.59 8.48 4.47
N GLU A 96 -10.48 9.39 4.08
CA GLU A 96 -11.51 9.94 4.97
C GLU A 96 -12.47 8.87 5.46
N GLN A 97 -12.88 7.95 4.57
CA GLN A 97 -13.76 6.83 4.92
C GLN A 97 -13.15 5.86 5.93
N ILE A 98 -11.84 5.81 6.12
CA ILE A 98 -11.21 4.90 7.10
C ILE A 98 -10.83 5.59 8.42
N GLN A 99 -11.04 6.90 8.55
CA GLN A 99 -10.82 7.60 9.82
C GLN A 99 -11.86 7.23 10.88
N GLN A 100 -13.09 6.88 10.47
CA GLN A 100 -14.14 6.49 11.40
C GLN A 100 -14.15 4.96 11.57
N PRO A 101 -14.03 4.42 12.80
CA PRO A 101 -13.98 2.97 13.02
C PRO A 101 -15.18 2.20 12.44
N GLN A 102 -16.37 2.84 12.44
CA GLN A 102 -17.63 2.24 11.99
C GLN A 102 -17.71 2.08 10.47
N SER A 103 -17.01 2.91 9.70
CA SER A 103 -17.00 2.87 8.23
C SER A 103 -15.96 1.91 7.67
N ILE A 104 -14.87 1.62 8.43
CA ILE A 104 -13.83 0.67 8.02
C ILE A 104 -14.43 -0.69 7.66
N GLN A 105 -15.35 -1.21 8.47
CA GLN A 105 -16.00 -2.50 8.24
C GLN A 105 -16.76 -2.51 6.90
N LYS A 106 -17.66 -1.53 6.71
CA LYS A 106 -18.52 -1.44 5.52
C LYS A 106 -17.71 -1.23 4.25
N PHE A 107 -16.64 -0.44 4.32
CA PHE A 107 -15.76 -0.20 3.17
C PHE A 107 -14.94 -1.45 2.81
N PHE A 108 -14.42 -2.15 3.82
CA PHE A 108 -13.66 -3.38 3.60
C PHE A 108 -14.50 -4.47 2.91
N GLU A 109 -15.77 -4.60 3.29
CA GLU A 109 -16.72 -5.51 2.64
C GLU A 109 -16.98 -5.11 1.19
N ARG A 110 -17.17 -3.82 0.90
CA ARG A 110 -17.33 -3.32 -0.49
C ARG A 110 -16.12 -3.61 -1.38
N LEU A 111 -14.91 -3.54 -0.83
CA LEU A 111 -13.70 -3.89 -1.58
C LEU A 111 -13.53 -5.39 -1.82
N HIS A 112 -14.20 -6.23 -1.02
CA HIS A 112 -14.03 -7.68 -1.02
C HIS A 112 -15.38 -8.38 -0.81
N PRO A 113 -16.30 -8.30 -1.80
CA PRO A 113 -17.60 -8.97 -1.72
C PRO A 113 -17.43 -10.49 -1.64
N ASP A 114 -16.42 -11.04 -2.33
CA ASP A 114 -16.03 -12.44 -2.23
C ASP A 114 -14.98 -12.59 -1.13
N ASN A 115 -15.43 -12.99 0.05
CA ASN A 115 -14.61 -13.17 1.25
C ASN A 115 -13.63 -14.37 1.14
N HIS A 116 -13.14 -14.70 -0.07
CA HIS A 116 -12.13 -15.72 -0.29
C HIS A 116 -10.75 -15.21 0.15
N ILE A 117 -10.53 -15.29 1.46
CA ILE A 117 -9.28 -15.02 2.19
C ILE A 117 -8.12 -15.94 1.72
N ASN A 118 -8.37 -16.86 0.78
CA ASN A 118 -7.45 -17.87 0.27
C ASN A 118 -7.13 -17.79 -1.22
N GLY A 119 -7.50 -16.69 -1.91
CA GLY A 119 -7.02 -16.47 -3.28
C GLY A 119 -5.48 -16.53 -3.35
N PRO A 120 -4.89 -17.24 -4.32
CA PRO A 120 -3.43 -17.34 -4.42
C PRO A 120 -2.81 -15.95 -4.58
N CYS A 121 -1.68 -15.69 -3.91
CA CYS A 121 -0.92 -14.45 -4.14
C CYS A 121 -0.69 -14.31 -5.65
N ARG A 122 -1.01 -13.15 -6.25
CA ARG A 122 -0.69 -12.93 -7.67
C ARG A 122 0.82 -13.02 -7.84
N VAL A 123 1.28 -14.11 -8.45
CA VAL A 123 2.66 -14.21 -8.94
C VAL A 123 2.78 -13.22 -10.09
N HIS A 124 3.47 -12.10 -9.85
CA HIS A 124 3.97 -11.30 -10.95
C HIS A 124 5.10 -12.09 -11.60
N PRO A 125 5.10 -12.26 -12.94
CA PRO A 125 6.23 -12.85 -13.62
C PRO A 125 7.46 -12.01 -13.28
N THR A 126 8.43 -12.62 -12.58
CA THR A 126 9.77 -12.07 -12.53
C THR A 126 10.26 -12.00 -13.97
N ALA A 127 10.61 -10.79 -14.43
CA ALA A 127 11.27 -10.62 -15.72
C ALA A 127 12.46 -11.59 -15.77
N LYS A 128 12.43 -12.54 -16.70
CA LYS A 128 13.53 -13.46 -16.94
C LYS A 128 14.73 -12.62 -17.39
N THR A 129 15.87 -12.83 -16.74
CA THR A 129 17.19 -12.43 -17.24
C THR A 129 17.56 -13.31 -18.42
#